data_AF-A0A1X7ECT1-F1
#
_entry.id   AF-A0A1X7ECT1-F1
#
_cell.length_a   1.000
_cell.length_b   1.000
_cell.length_c   1.000
_cell.angle_alpha   90.00
_cell.angle_beta   90.00
_cell.angle_gamma   90.00
#
_symmetry.space_group_name_H-M   'P 1'
#
loop_
_entity.id
_entity.type
_entity.pdbx_description
1 polymer ?
#
loop_
_entity_poly.entity_id
_entity_poly.type
_entity_poly.pdbx_seq_one_letter_code
_entity_poly.pdbx_strand_id
1 'polypeptide(L)'
;MKDARFKAFSVIKSRLLRARDGLRETLVEQQNERDEANAQLAEQQDVLARAVAEVERRKTRIDSLLDGRRPVRIEELLDWEKLLADAHAQRGRELETLGRMRDGVAAIEQKIATTRAAILRHDVRIDLCDARLERLRRAAEAQADDVQDEESEEAYVARGIARNARKQRLETEVAR
;
A
#
# COMPACT_ATOMS: atom_id res chain seq x y z
N MET A 1 5.86 -10.48 37.57
CA MET A 1 6.26 -9.22 36.89
C MET A 1 5.91 -9.35 35.42
N LYS A 2 5.06 -8.48 34.84
CA LYS A 2 4.75 -8.54 33.39
C LYS A 2 6.04 -8.43 32.57
N ASP A 3 6.32 -9.42 31.72
CA ASP A 3 7.55 -9.48 30.93
C ASP A 3 7.74 -8.18 30.13
N ALA A 4 8.81 -7.45 30.42
CA ALA A 4 9.14 -6.18 29.78
C ALA A 4 9.32 -6.35 28.25
N ARG A 5 9.75 -7.53 27.80
CA ARG A 5 9.90 -7.85 26.38
C ARG A 5 8.55 -7.95 25.70
N PHE A 6 7.57 -8.61 26.33
CA PHE A 6 6.20 -8.70 25.82
C PHE A 6 5.58 -7.30 25.64
N LYS A 7 5.75 -6.43 26.64
CA LYS A 7 5.28 -5.03 26.56
C LYS A 7 6.00 -4.24 25.45
N ALA A 8 7.30 -4.44 25.27
CA ALA A 8 8.05 -3.76 24.22
C ALA A 8 7.57 -4.16 22.82
N PHE A 9 7.43 -5.47 22.56
CA PHE A 9 6.96 -5.96 21.25
C PHE A 9 5.51 -5.56 20.96
N SER A 10 4.62 -5.52 21.95
CA SER A 10 3.24 -5.06 21.74
C SER A 10 3.17 -3.56 21.39
N VAL A 11 4.01 -2.73 22.00
CA VAL A 11 4.12 -1.30 21.65
C VAL A 11 4.68 -1.12 20.25
N ILE A 12 5.73 -1.87 19.88
CA ILE A 12 6.30 -1.84 18.52
C ILE A 12 5.24 -2.27 17.50
N LYS A 13 4.53 -3.37 17.74
CA LYS A 13 3.42 -3.84 16.89
C LYS A 13 2.38 -2.74 16.70
N SER A 14 1.94 -2.11 17.79
CA SER A 14 0.92 -1.05 17.76
C SER A 14 1.37 0.15 16.91
N ARG A 15 2.66 0.52 16.98
CA ARG A 15 3.22 1.58 16.14
C ARG A 15 3.29 1.18 14.67
N LEU A 16 3.68 -0.06 14.37
CA LEU A 16 3.73 -0.57 13.00
C LEU A 16 2.33 -0.62 12.37
N LEU A 17 1.32 -1.05 13.12
CA LEU A 17 -0.07 -1.06 12.68
C LEU A 17 -0.53 0.35 12.30
N ARG A 18 -0.36 1.33 13.18
CA ARG A 18 -0.73 2.74 12.89
C ARG A 18 0.01 3.28 11.67
N ALA A 19 1.31 3.01 11.55
CA ALA A 19 2.08 3.45 10.39
C ALA A 19 1.57 2.82 9.09
N ARG A 20 1.27 1.51 9.11
CA ARG A 20 0.69 0.80 7.96
C ARG A 20 -0.69 1.33 7.59
N ASP A 21 -1.54 1.56 8.59
CA ASP A 21 -2.90 2.05 8.36
C ASP A 21 -2.86 3.45 7.74
N GLY A 22 -1.98 4.35 8.22
CA GLY A 22 -1.72 5.63 7.55
C GLY A 22 -1.19 5.49 6.12
N LEU A 23 -0.31 4.52 5.84
CA LEU A 23 0.13 4.24 4.47
C LEU A 23 -1.00 3.74 3.57
N ARG A 24 -1.99 3.02 4.11
CA ARG A 24 -3.16 2.57 3.36
C ARG A 24 -4.09 3.73 3.03
N GLU A 25 -4.27 4.67 3.95
CA GLU A 25 -4.98 5.94 3.67
C GLU A 25 -4.29 6.71 2.55
N THR A 26 -2.97 6.93 2.66
CA THR A 26 -2.18 7.56 1.59
C THR A 26 -2.26 6.80 0.26
N LEU A 27 -2.30 5.46 0.28
CA LEU A 27 -2.45 4.67 -0.94
C LEU A 27 -3.79 4.94 -1.62
N VAL A 28 -4.88 5.06 -0.87
CA VAL A 28 -6.20 5.38 -1.41
C VAL A 28 -6.19 6.78 -2.04
N GLU A 29 -5.62 7.77 -1.35
CA GLU A 29 -5.46 9.13 -1.90
C GLU A 29 -4.68 9.12 -3.22
N GLN A 30 -3.53 8.44 -3.26
CA GLN A 30 -2.72 8.31 -4.48
C GLN A 30 -3.46 7.59 -5.61
N GLN A 31 -4.31 6.59 -5.29
CA GLN A 31 -5.12 5.91 -6.29
C GLN A 31 -6.19 6.82 -6.87
N ASN A 32 -6.84 7.63 -6.03
CA ASN A 32 -7.80 8.64 -6.47
C ASN A 32 -7.12 9.70 -7.37
N GLU A 33 -5.94 10.20 -6.97
CA GLU A 33 -5.14 11.13 -7.78
C GLU A 33 -4.79 10.53 -9.15
N ARG A 34 -4.38 9.26 -9.20
CA ARG A 34 -4.10 8.56 -10.45
C ARG A 34 -5.36 8.46 -11.33
N ASP A 35 -6.49 8.12 -10.74
CA ASP A 35 -7.73 7.92 -11.49
C ASP A 35 -8.26 9.25 -12.04
N GLU A 36 -8.15 10.34 -11.27
CA GLU A 36 -8.42 11.70 -11.76
C GLU A 36 -7.46 12.10 -12.89
N ALA A 37 -6.15 11.88 -12.73
CA ALA A 37 -5.16 12.18 -13.75
C ALA A 37 -5.39 11.37 -15.04
N ASN A 38 -5.83 10.11 -14.92
CA ASN A 38 -6.20 9.28 -16.06
C ASN A 38 -7.47 9.79 -16.76
N ALA A 39 -8.46 10.28 -16.02
CA ALA A 39 -9.65 10.90 -16.61
C ALA A 39 -9.28 12.16 -17.41
N GLN A 40 -8.45 13.04 -16.83
CA GLN A 40 -7.93 14.22 -17.52
C GLN A 40 -7.13 13.85 -18.77
N LEU A 41 -6.33 12.78 -18.70
CA LEU A 41 -5.56 12.28 -19.83
C LEU A 41 -6.45 11.76 -20.96
N ALA A 42 -7.57 11.11 -20.63
CA ALA A 42 -8.57 10.69 -21.62
C ALA A 42 -9.23 11.90 -22.29
N GLU A 43 -9.63 12.91 -21.51
CA GLU A 43 -10.17 14.16 -22.06
C GLU A 43 -9.17 14.86 -23.01
N GLN A 44 -7.90 14.89 -22.62
CA GLN A 44 -6.84 15.49 -23.45
C GLN A 44 -6.60 14.69 -24.74
N GLN A 45 -6.78 13.37 -24.73
CA GLN A 45 -6.73 12.56 -25.95
C GLN A 45 -7.84 12.93 -26.92
N ASP A 46 -9.05 13.22 -26.43
CA ASP A 46 -10.15 13.71 -27.26
C ASP A 46 -9.85 15.09 -27.85
N VAL A 47 -9.26 15.99 -27.06
CA VAL A 47 -8.81 17.31 -27.53
C VAL A 47 -7.78 17.16 -28.65
N LEU A 48 -6.78 16.29 -28.47
CA LEU A 48 -5.78 16.00 -29.49
C LEU A 48 -6.42 15.39 -30.74
N ALA A 49 -7.38 14.46 -30.59
CA ALA A 49 -8.09 13.86 -31.72
C ALA A 49 -8.82 14.93 -32.55
N ARG A 50 -9.46 15.92 -31.92
CA ARG A 50 -10.07 17.07 -32.60
C ARG A 50 -9.04 17.92 -33.34
N ALA A 51 -7.89 18.19 -32.72
CA ALA A 51 -6.80 18.94 -33.35
C ALA A 51 -6.23 18.21 -34.58
N VAL A 52 -6.08 16.88 -34.51
CA VAL A 52 -5.66 16.04 -35.65
C VAL A 52 -6.71 16.08 -36.76
N ALA A 53 -7.99 15.92 -36.42
CA ALA A 53 -9.07 16.00 -37.41
C ALA A 53 -9.11 17.37 -38.10
N GLU A 54 -8.83 18.46 -37.38
CA GLU A 54 -8.79 19.79 -37.97
C GLU A 54 -7.64 19.97 -38.98
N VAL A 55 -6.46 19.44 -38.66
CA VAL A 55 -5.33 19.40 -39.60
C VAL A 55 -5.73 18.67 -40.89
N GLU A 56 -6.32 17.49 -40.78
CA GLU A 56 -6.72 16.68 -41.94
C GLU A 56 -7.85 17.35 -42.75
N ARG A 57 -8.81 17.99 -42.09
CA ARG A 57 -9.84 18.80 -42.76
C ARG A 57 -9.23 19.92 -43.59
N ARG A 58 -8.25 20.65 -43.04
CA ARG A 58 -7.58 21.77 -43.73
C ARG A 58 -6.72 21.30 -44.90
N LYS A 59 -5.98 20.20 -44.73
CA LYS A 59 -5.25 19.56 -45.85
C LYS A 59 -6.18 19.18 -46.98
N THR A 60 -7.25 18.44 -46.68
CA THR A 60 -8.24 18.03 -47.68
C THR A 60 -8.84 19.24 -48.40
N ARG A 61 -9.08 20.34 -47.68
CA ARG A 61 -9.56 21.59 -48.28
C ARG A 61 -8.55 22.20 -49.23
N ILE A 62 -7.28 22.30 -48.84
CA ILE A 62 -6.21 22.81 -49.72
C ILE A 62 -6.07 21.91 -50.95
N ASP A 63 -6.06 20.59 -50.78
CA ASP A 63 -5.98 19.63 -51.90
C ASP A 63 -7.15 19.83 -52.88
N SER A 64 -8.37 20.08 -52.36
CA SER A 64 -9.54 20.38 -53.20
C SER A 64 -9.45 21.70 -53.96
N LEU A 65 -8.70 22.69 -53.45
CA LEU A 65 -8.46 23.96 -54.14
C LEU A 65 -7.41 23.79 -55.26
N LEU A 66 -6.50 22.82 -55.09
CA LEU A 66 -5.44 22.52 -56.05
C LEU A 66 -5.84 21.50 -57.12
N ASP A 67 -7.10 21.03 -57.11
CA ASP A 67 -7.62 20.05 -58.07
C ASP A 67 -7.79 20.55 -59.51
N GLY A 68 -7.55 21.85 -59.73
CA GLY A 68 -7.60 22.52 -61.04
C GLY A 68 -9.01 22.77 -61.59
N ARG A 69 -10.08 22.48 -60.83
CA ARG A 69 -11.47 22.63 -61.30
C ARG A 69 -11.99 24.06 -61.23
N ARG A 70 -11.35 24.93 -60.44
CA ARG A 70 -11.69 26.35 -60.33
C ARG A 70 -10.42 27.20 -60.24
N PRO A 71 -10.37 28.40 -60.83
CA PRO A 71 -9.30 29.34 -60.57
C PRO A 71 -9.30 29.76 -59.08
N VAL A 72 -8.14 29.62 -58.43
CA VAL A 72 -7.90 30.01 -57.03
C VAL A 72 -6.93 31.19 -57.02
N ARG A 73 -7.20 32.19 -56.18
CA ARG A 73 -6.28 33.33 -56.00
C ARG A 73 -5.11 32.92 -55.12
N ILE A 74 -3.91 33.38 -55.45
CA ILE A 74 -2.69 33.07 -54.66
C ILE A 74 -2.86 33.51 -53.21
N GLU A 75 -3.45 34.68 -52.96
CA GLU A 75 -3.74 35.20 -51.62
C GLU A 75 -4.62 34.23 -50.80
N GLU A 76 -5.67 33.68 -51.43
CA GLU A 76 -6.56 32.72 -50.78
C GLU A 76 -5.83 31.43 -50.42
N LEU A 77 -4.96 30.93 -51.32
CA LEU A 77 -4.13 29.75 -51.04
C LEU A 77 -3.18 29.99 -49.85
N LEU A 78 -2.50 31.13 -49.82
CA LEU A 78 -1.58 31.50 -48.74
C LEU A 78 -2.30 31.62 -47.38
N ASP A 79 -3.51 32.17 -47.37
CA ASP A 79 -4.34 32.24 -46.15
C ASP A 79 -4.69 30.83 -45.64
N TRP A 80 -5.05 29.91 -46.54
CA TRP A 80 -5.32 28.52 -46.16
C TRP A 80 -4.07 27.78 -45.65
N GLU A 81 -2.93 27.97 -46.30
CA GLU A 81 -1.65 27.40 -45.84
C GLU A 81 -1.27 27.90 -44.45
N LYS A 82 -1.49 29.19 -44.17
CA LYS A 82 -1.30 29.76 -42.84
C LYS A 82 -2.22 29.11 -41.80
N LEU A 83 -3.51 28.95 -42.12
CA LEU A 83 -4.46 28.27 -41.23
C LEU A 83 -4.10 26.80 -40.97
N LEU A 84 -3.51 26.12 -41.96
CA LEU A 84 -2.99 24.76 -41.80
C LEU A 84 -1.74 24.76 -40.89
N ALA A 85 -0.82 25.69 -41.08
CA ALA A 85 0.36 25.84 -40.22
C ALA A 85 -0.04 26.09 -38.74
N ASP A 86 -1.03 26.96 -38.52
CA ASP A 86 -1.58 27.22 -37.18
C ASP A 86 -2.24 25.96 -36.58
N ALA A 87 -2.91 25.15 -37.40
CA ALA A 87 -3.48 23.85 -36.99
C ALA A 87 -2.38 22.88 -36.52
N HIS A 88 -1.29 22.80 -37.29
CA HIS A 88 -0.14 21.97 -36.95
C HIS A 88 0.53 22.44 -35.65
N ALA A 89 0.69 23.75 -35.48
CA ALA A 89 1.21 24.31 -34.24
C ALA A 89 0.32 23.99 -33.04
N GLN A 90 -1.01 24.09 -33.18
CA GLN A 90 -1.94 23.69 -32.13
C GLN A 90 -1.80 22.20 -31.80
N ARG A 91 -1.83 21.32 -32.81
CA ARG A 91 -1.63 19.88 -32.61
C ARG A 91 -0.32 19.58 -31.88
N GLY A 92 0.76 20.28 -32.24
CA GLY A 92 2.06 20.17 -31.55
C GLY A 92 1.97 20.48 -30.06
N ARG A 93 1.33 21.60 -29.71
CA ARG A 93 1.08 21.98 -28.30
C ARG A 93 0.25 20.92 -27.55
N GLU A 94 -0.79 20.38 -28.17
CA GLU A 94 -1.61 19.34 -27.54
C GLU A 94 -0.84 18.04 -27.32
N LEU A 95 0.06 17.66 -28.24
CA LEU A 95 0.95 16.51 -28.08
C LEU A 95 1.92 16.69 -26.92
N GLU A 96 2.53 17.87 -26.80
CA GLU A 96 3.43 18.19 -25.68
C GLU A 96 2.71 18.16 -24.34
N THR A 97 1.49 18.70 -24.27
CA THR A 97 0.64 18.62 -23.08
C THR A 97 0.30 17.18 -22.73
N LEU A 98 -0.11 16.36 -23.70
CA LEU A 98 -0.40 14.95 -23.47
C LEU A 98 0.84 14.17 -22.99
N GLY A 99 2.02 14.48 -23.52
CA GLY A 99 3.29 13.92 -23.05
C GLY A 99 3.54 14.21 -21.57
N ARG A 100 3.45 15.49 -21.17
CA ARG A 100 3.61 15.89 -19.76
C ARG A 100 2.59 15.24 -18.82
N MET A 101 1.35 15.09 -19.26
CA MET A 101 0.31 14.41 -18.46
C MET A 101 0.62 12.92 -18.27
N ARG A 102 1.12 12.23 -19.31
CA ARG A 102 1.57 10.83 -19.21
C ARG A 102 2.72 10.67 -18.23
N ASP A 103 3.70 11.56 -18.28
CA ASP A 103 4.82 11.56 -17.33
C ASP A 103 4.32 11.79 -15.89
N GLY A 104 3.33 12.68 -15.72
CA GLY A 104 2.66 12.90 -14.44
C GLY A 104 1.98 11.65 -13.89
N VAL A 105 1.20 10.93 -14.71
CA VAL A 105 0.58 9.65 -14.32
C VAL A 105 1.64 8.62 -13.93
N ALA A 106 2.70 8.47 -14.73
CA ALA A 106 3.78 7.53 -14.44
C ALA A 106 4.47 7.83 -13.10
N ALA A 107 4.66 9.11 -12.77
CA ALA A 107 5.20 9.52 -11.47
C ALA A 107 4.27 9.15 -10.30
N ILE A 108 2.95 9.29 -10.47
CA ILE A 108 1.96 8.86 -9.46
C ILE A 108 2.00 7.34 -9.29
N GLU A 109 2.08 6.57 -10.38
CA GLU A 109 2.19 5.11 -10.32
C GLU A 109 3.46 4.65 -9.59
N GLN A 110 4.58 5.36 -9.78
CA GLN A 110 5.82 5.10 -9.03
C GLN A 110 5.66 5.37 -7.52
N LYS A 111 4.94 6.44 -7.14
CA LYS A 111 4.60 6.72 -5.73
C LYS A 111 3.75 5.59 -5.15
N ILE A 112 2.70 5.17 -5.86
CA ILE A 112 1.83 4.04 -5.47
C ILE A 112 2.66 2.77 -5.24
N ALA A 113 3.57 2.44 -6.16
CA ALA A 113 4.44 1.27 -6.04
C ALA A 113 5.32 1.34 -4.79
N THR A 114 5.88 2.53 -4.51
CA THR A 114 6.70 2.78 -3.31
C THR A 114 5.89 2.61 -2.03
N THR A 115 4.68 3.18 -1.97
CA THR A 115 3.76 3.05 -0.84
C THR A 115 3.38 1.59 -0.59
N ARG A 116 3.03 0.84 -1.65
CA ARG A 116 2.73 -0.60 -1.56
C ARG A 116 3.90 -1.40 -1.00
N ALA A 117 5.12 -1.14 -1.47
CA ALA A 117 6.32 -1.79 -0.95
C ALA A 117 6.58 -1.44 0.54
N ALA A 118 6.27 -0.22 0.98
CA ALA A 118 6.33 0.16 2.39
C ALA A 118 5.30 -0.60 3.24
N ILE A 119 4.05 -0.71 2.78
CA ILE A 119 3.00 -1.50 3.45
C ILE A 119 3.44 -2.94 3.64
N LEU A 120 3.92 -3.60 2.58
CA LEU A 120 4.40 -4.99 2.64
C LEU A 120 5.54 -5.17 3.65
N ARG A 121 6.49 -4.23 3.71
CA ARG A 121 7.56 -4.26 4.71
C ARG A 121 7.03 -4.13 6.14
N HIS A 122 5.98 -3.34 6.36
CA HIS A 122 5.34 -3.24 7.66
C HIS A 122 4.57 -4.50 8.03
N ASP A 123 3.83 -5.09 7.10
CA ASP A 123 3.10 -6.35 7.32
C ASP A 123 4.06 -7.48 7.73
N VAL A 124 5.17 -7.67 7.01
CA VAL A 124 6.20 -8.65 7.40
C VAL A 124 6.76 -8.39 8.81
N ARG A 125 6.99 -7.12 9.17
CA ARG A 125 7.49 -6.78 10.52
C ARG A 125 6.44 -7.02 11.62
N ILE A 126 5.16 -6.85 11.30
CA ILE A 126 4.05 -7.17 12.21
C ILE A 126 3.99 -8.67 12.44
N ASP A 127 4.07 -9.48 11.38
CA ASP A 127 4.06 -10.95 11.48
C ASP A 127 5.22 -11.46 12.34
N LEU A 128 6.41 -10.87 12.18
CA LEU A 128 7.57 -11.17 13.03
C LEU A 128 7.33 -10.81 14.50
N CYS A 129 6.68 -9.67 14.78
CA CYS A 129 6.32 -9.30 16.15
C CYS A 129 5.31 -10.29 16.73
N ASP A 130 4.34 -10.75 15.93
CA ASP A 130 3.31 -11.70 16.35
C ASP A 130 3.90 -13.07 16.67
N ALA A 131 4.75 -13.59 15.79
CA ALA A 131 5.49 -14.82 16.05
C ALA A 131 6.34 -14.72 17.32
N ARG A 132 6.91 -13.54 17.62
CA ARG A 132 7.72 -13.34 18.82
C ARG A 132 6.87 -13.25 20.09
N LEU A 133 5.76 -12.52 20.04
CA LEU A 133 4.81 -12.41 21.15
C LEU A 133 4.22 -13.77 21.51
N GLU A 134 3.87 -14.58 20.51
CA GLU A 134 3.36 -15.93 20.69
C GLU A 134 4.40 -16.85 21.36
N ARG A 135 5.67 -16.79 20.94
CA ARG A 135 6.75 -17.54 21.60
C ARG A 135 6.94 -17.12 23.06
N LEU A 136 6.89 -15.81 23.35
CA LEU A 136 7.00 -15.31 24.73
C LEU A 136 5.82 -15.77 25.58
N ARG A 137 4.61 -15.80 25.00
CA ARG A 137 3.41 -16.29 25.66
C ARG A 137 3.55 -17.76 26.04
N ARG A 138 3.92 -18.62 25.08
CA ARG A 138 4.14 -20.06 25.35
C ARG A 138 5.22 -20.32 26.38
N ALA A 139 6.31 -19.54 26.37
CA ALA A 139 7.35 -19.67 27.38
C ALA A 139 6.87 -19.28 28.78
N ALA A 140 6.03 -18.23 28.88
CA ALA A 140 5.43 -17.82 30.15
C ALA A 140 4.39 -18.84 30.65
N GLU A 141 3.62 -19.46 29.76
CA GLU A 141 2.68 -20.54 30.07
C GLU A 141 3.45 -21.78 30.59
N ALA A 142 4.48 -22.24 29.88
CA ALA A 142 5.30 -23.36 30.33
C ALA A 142 5.97 -23.11 31.69
N GLN A 143 6.49 -21.89 31.91
CA GLN A 143 7.09 -21.54 33.21
C GLN A 143 6.04 -21.54 34.34
N ALA A 144 4.79 -21.17 34.05
CA ALA A 144 3.72 -21.21 35.05
C ALA A 144 3.31 -22.65 35.38
N ASP A 145 3.25 -23.51 34.37
CA ASP A 145 2.97 -24.94 34.54
C ASP A 145 4.07 -25.62 35.38
N ASP A 146 5.36 -25.34 35.09
CA ASP A 146 6.50 -25.87 35.85
C ASP A 146 6.42 -25.48 37.35
N VAL A 147 6.12 -24.20 37.64
CA VAL A 147 5.97 -23.73 39.04
C VAL A 147 4.79 -24.41 39.74
N GLN A 148 3.69 -24.63 39.03
CA GLN A 148 2.51 -25.30 39.59
C GLN A 148 2.77 -26.78 39.87
N ASP A 149 3.53 -27.46 39.01
CA ASP A 149 3.93 -28.85 39.19
C ASP A 149 4.87 -28.99 40.40
N GLU A 150 5.88 -28.12 40.52
CA GLU A 150 6.76 -28.05 41.69
C GLU A 150 5.97 -27.85 43.00
N GLU A 151 5.04 -26.87 43.05
CA GLU A 151 4.19 -26.64 44.22
C GLU A 151 3.30 -27.86 44.56
N SER A 152 2.83 -28.56 43.53
CA SER A 152 1.99 -29.75 43.68
C SER A 152 2.76 -30.94 44.24
N GLU A 153 3.99 -31.14 43.79
CA GLU A 153 4.91 -32.16 44.31
C GLU A 153 5.30 -31.87 45.76
N GLU A 154 5.66 -30.63 46.09
CA GLU A 154 5.96 -30.21 47.47
C GLU A 154 4.77 -30.45 48.41
N ALA A 155 3.56 -30.08 47.98
CA ALA A 155 2.34 -30.33 48.75
C ALA A 155 2.06 -31.83 48.92
N TYR A 156 2.33 -32.65 47.90
CA TYR A 156 2.21 -34.10 47.98
C TYR A 156 3.19 -34.69 49.01
N VAL A 157 4.47 -34.31 48.94
CA VAL A 157 5.51 -34.74 49.89
C VAL A 157 5.15 -34.32 51.32
N ALA A 158 4.74 -33.06 51.53
CA ALA A 158 4.34 -32.55 52.84
C ALA A 158 3.18 -33.35 53.45
N ARG A 159 2.17 -33.70 52.64
CA ARG A 159 1.07 -34.58 53.07
C ARG A 159 1.55 -35.99 53.41
N GLY A 160 2.49 -36.54 52.64
CA GLY A 160 3.11 -37.83 52.92
C GLY A 160 3.85 -37.86 54.26
N ILE A 161 4.66 -36.83 54.53
CA ILE A 161 5.38 -36.67 55.80
C ILE A 161 4.40 -36.54 56.97
N ALA A 162 3.37 -35.71 56.85
CA ALA A 162 2.36 -35.54 57.89
C ALA A 162 1.58 -36.85 58.19
N ARG A 163 1.25 -37.63 57.15
CA ARG A 163 0.61 -38.94 57.31
C ARG A 163 1.53 -39.93 58.04
N ASN A 164 2.81 -39.97 57.67
CA ASN A 164 3.79 -40.85 58.30
C ASN A 164 4.05 -40.48 59.76
N ALA A 165 4.17 -39.19 60.07
CA ALA A 165 4.30 -38.69 61.45
C ALA A 165 3.06 -39.03 62.30
N ARG A 166 1.85 -38.93 61.73
CA ARG A 166 0.61 -39.35 62.41
C ARG A 166 0.59 -40.85 62.69
N LYS A 167 1.03 -41.67 61.73
CA LYS A 167 1.11 -43.13 61.89
C LYS A 167 2.08 -43.52 63.01
N GLN A 168 3.27 -42.92 63.02
CA GLN A 168 4.27 -43.16 64.07
C GLN A 168 3.77 -42.76 65.47
N ARG A 169 3.05 -41.64 65.60
CA ARG A 169 2.45 -41.23 66.88
C ARG A 169 1.43 -42.26 67.41
N LEU A 170 0.55 -42.74 66.53
CA LEU A 170 -0.44 -43.77 66.89
C LEU A 170 0.23 -45.09 67.28
N GLU A 171 1.30 -45.50 66.59
CA GLU A 171 2.07 -46.71 66.92
C GLU A 171 2.79 -46.58 68.28
N THR A 172 3.29 -45.39 68.63
CA THR A 172 3.88 -45.14 69.96
C THR A 172 2.87 -45.02 71.09
N GLU A 173 1.62 -44.64 70.80
CA GLU A 173 0.54 -44.57 71.80
C GLU A 173 -0.07 -45.94 72.09
N VAL A 174 -0.10 -46.86 71.12
CA VAL A 174 -0.58 -48.24 71.30
C VAL A 174 0.44 -49.15 72.00
N ALA A 175 1.73 -48.75 72.01
CA ALA A 175 2.81 -49.49 72.66
C ALA A 175 3.05 -49.10 74.14
N ARG A 176 2.24 -48.21 74.71
CA ARG A 176 2.23 -47.83 76.13
C ARG A 176 0.99 -48.38 76.83
#